data_AF-A0A959KQD4-F1
#
_entry.id   AF-A0A959KQD4-F1
#
_cell.length_a   1.000
_cell.length_b   1.000
_cell.length_c   1.000
_cell.angle_alpha   90.00
_cell.angle_beta   90.00
_cell.angle_gamma   90.00
#
_symmetry.space_group_name_H-M   'P 1'
#
loop_
_entity.id
_entity.type
_entity.pdbx_description
1 polymer ?
#
loop_
_entity_poly.entity_id
_entity_poly.type
_entity_poly.pdbx_seq_one_letter_code
_entity_poly.pdbx_strand_id
1 'polypeptide(L)'
;MISKKSVQEILETARVEEVVGDFVNLKRRGVNLIGLCPFHNEKTPSFTVSPGKNIYKCFGCGKAGDPAKFLMEHESYTFPEALRYLAKKYGLEIEEEVRTEEDEEAQRVEDSLFILNDFAKKHYAGQL
;
A
#
# COMPACT_ATOMS: atom_id res chain seq x y z
N MET A 1 3.82 0.03 -17.04
CA MET A 1 4.07 0.05 -15.57
C MET A 1 4.31 1.49 -15.14
N ILE A 2 4.02 1.87 -13.91
CA ILE A 2 4.39 3.21 -13.42
C ILE A 2 5.92 3.24 -13.30
N SER A 3 6.58 4.27 -13.85
CA SER A 3 8.03 4.38 -13.80
C SER A 3 8.54 4.38 -12.37
N LYS A 4 9.71 3.77 -12.11
CA LYS A 4 10.27 3.70 -10.75
C LYS A 4 10.47 5.08 -10.13
N LYS A 5 10.80 6.07 -10.96
CA LYS A 5 10.94 7.48 -10.57
C LYS A 5 9.61 8.05 -10.06
N SER A 6 8.52 7.88 -10.83
CA SER A 6 7.20 8.34 -10.42
C SER A 6 6.73 7.62 -9.15
N VAL A 7 6.98 6.31 -9.02
CA VAL A 7 6.65 5.57 -7.78
C VAL A 7 7.35 6.20 -6.57
N GLN A 8 8.65 6.46 -6.67
CA GLN A 8 9.42 7.03 -5.57
C GLN A 8 8.91 8.43 -5.19
N GLU A 9 8.70 9.30 -6.18
CA GLU A 9 8.20 10.66 -5.98
C GLU A 9 6.82 10.68 -5.30
N ILE A 10 5.92 9.79 -5.71
CA ILE A 10 4.59 9.65 -5.11
C ILE A 10 4.71 9.22 -3.64
N LEU A 11 5.54 8.20 -3.34
CA LEU A 11 5.68 7.68 -1.98
C LEU A 11 6.37 8.66 -1.03
N GLU A 12 7.33 9.44 -1.52
CA GLU A 12 8.01 10.49 -0.74
C GLU A 12 7.10 11.68 -0.45
N THR A 13 6.21 12.02 -1.38
CA THR A 13 5.27 13.13 -1.24
C THR A 13 4.06 12.76 -0.38
N ALA A 14 3.61 11.50 -0.43
CA ALA A 14 2.39 11.06 0.24
C ALA A 14 2.45 11.23 1.77
N ARG A 15 1.47 11.94 2.32
CA ARG A 15 1.33 12.20 3.76
C ARG A 15 0.22 11.35 4.36
N VAL A 16 0.54 10.50 5.32
CA VAL A 16 -0.43 9.56 5.92
C VAL A 16 -1.58 10.29 6.61
N GLU A 17 -1.33 11.44 7.23
CA GLU A 17 -2.36 12.21 7.92
C GLU A 17 -3.40 12.79 6.98
N GLU A 18 -2.99 13.18 5.77
CA GLU A 18 -3.88 13.70 4.75
C GLU A 18 -4.62 12.57 4.05
N VAL A 19 -3.92 11.50 3.68
CA VAL A 19 -4.52 10.35 2.98
C VAL A 19 -5.56 9.69 3.87
N VAL A 20 -5.22 9.35 5.11
CA VAL A 20 -6.18 8.75 6.04
C VAL A 20 -7.29 9.74 6.42
N GLY A 21 -6.96 11.02 6.54
CA GLY A 21 -7.91 12.08 6.92
C GLY A 21 -9.09 12.23 5.96
N ASP A 22 -8.96 11.79 4.70
CA ASP A 22 -10.07 11.76 3.73
C ASP A 22 -11.16 10.75 4.11
N PHE A 23 -10.79 9.67 4.82
CA PHE A 23 -11.67 8.52 5.09
C PHE A 23 -12.06 8.43 6.57
N VAL A 24 -11.18 8.86 7.47
CA VAL A 24 -11.35 8.72 8.91
C VAL A 24 -11.33 10.08 9.57
N ASN A 25 -12.33 10.36 10.40
CA ASN A 25 -12.33 11.56 11.23
C ASN A 25 -11.28 11.42 12.35
N LEU A 26 -10.16 12.12 12.19
CA LEU A 26 -9.02 12.09 13.09
C LEU A 26 -9.02 13.31 14.03
N LYS A 27 -8.76 13.08 15.31
CA LYS A 27 -8.55 14.13 16.31
C LYS A 27 -7.09 14.18 16.74
N ARG A 28 -6.52 15.37 16.89
CA ARG A 28 -5.13 15.54 17.32
C ARG A 28 -4.98 15.15 18.80
N ARG A 29 -3.95 14.36 19.11
CA ARG A 29 -3.57 13.95 20.47
C ARG A 29 -2.04 14.01 20.60
N GLY A 30 -1.54 15.12 21.11
CA GLY A 30 -0.11 15.41 21.11
C GLY A 30 0.42 15.53 19.68
N VAL A 31 1.49 14.78 19.37
CA VAL A 31 2.11 14.76 18.03
C VAL A 31 1.40 13.85 17.02
N ASN A 32 0.52 12.97 17.50
CA ASN A 32 -0.19 12.00 16.68
C ASN A 32 -1.66 12.42 16.48
N LEU A 33 -2.34 11.74 15.57
CA LEU A 33 -3.79 11.82 15.43
C LEU A 33 -4.42 10.48 15.82
N ILE A 34 -5.64 10.52 16.34
CA ILE A 34 -6.38 9.34 16.78
C ILE A 34 -7.82 9.36 16.25
N GLY A 35 -8.33 8.19 15.87
CA GLY A 35 -9.69 8.01 15.36
C GLY A 35 -10.23 6.60 15.62
N LEU A 36 -11.45 6.35 15.18
CA LEU A 36 -11.99 4.99 15.11
C LEU A 36 -11.33 4.26 13.95
N CYS A 37 -11.00 2.99 14.16
CA CYS A 37 -10.40 2.16 13.13
C CYS A 37 -11.40 1.91 12.00
N PRO A 38 -11.04 2.17 10.73
CA PRO A 38 -11.93 1.86 9.62
C PRO A 38 -11.94 0.37 9.25
N PHE A 39 -11.03 -0.43 9.82
CA PHE A 39 -10.85 -1.82 9.45
C PHE A 39 -11.57 -2.83 10.35
N HIS A 40 -12.10 -2.39 11.48
CA HIS A 40 -12.89 -3.23 12.37
C HIS A 40 -13.84 -2.34 13.18
N ASN A 41 -14.98 -2.90 13.59
CA ASN A 41 -15.99 -2.15 14.30
C ASN A 41 -15.63 -2.00 15.79
N GLU A 42 -15.38 -0.77 16.25
CA GLU A 42 -15.04 -0.45 17.63
C GLU A 42 -15.77 0.80 18.13
N LYS A 43 -15.96 0.91 19.46
CA LYS A 43 -16.56 2.11 20.10
C LYS A 43 -15.53 3.08 20.66
N THR A 44 -14.34 2.57 20.98
CA THR A 44 -13.23 3.34 21.55
C THR A 44 -12.15 3.54 20.50
N PRO A 45 -11.67 4.77 20.27
CA PRO A 45 -10.61 5.02 19.28
C PRO A 45 -9.33 4.22 19.57
N SER A 46 -8.96 3.31 18.68
CA SER A 46 -7.66 2.59 18.73
C SER A 46 -6.77 2.85 17.53
N PHE A 47 -7.25 3.61 16.54
CA PHE A 47 -6.52 3.94 15.33
C PHE A 47 -5.67 5.18 15.52
N THR A 48 -4.35 5.05 15.38
CA THR A 48 -3.38 6.13 15.55
C THR A 48 -2.64 6.40 14.25
N VAL A 49 -2.52 7.67 13.89
CA VAL A 49 -1.72 8.16 12.76
C VAL A 49 -0.56 8.97 13.30
N SER A 50 0.65 8.70 12.81
CA SER A 50 1.88 9.38 13.22
C SER A 50 2.48 10.13 12.03
N PRO A 51 2.22 11.44 11.88
CA PRO A 51 2.74 12.25 10.77
C PRO A 51 4.26 12.22 10.69
N GLY A 52 4.95 12.33 11.84
CA GLY A 52 6.42 12.35 11.89
C GLY A 52 7.08 11.03 11.47
N LYS A 53 6.34 9.91 11.51
CA LYS A 53 6.80 8.60 11.02
C LYS A 53 6.16 8.20 9.68
N ASN A 54 5.23 9.01 9.18
CA ASN A 54 4.41 8.73 8.00
C ASN A 54 3.72 7.35 8.00
N ILE A 55 3.23 6.89 9.15
CA ILE A 55 2.56 5.59 9.31
C ILE A 55 1.25 5.69 10.09
N TYR A 56 0.39 4.69 9.90
CA TYR A 56 -0.75 4.41 10.78
C TYR A 56 -0.57 3.09 11.53
N LYS A 57 -1.24 2.97 12.67
CA LYS A 57 -1.38 1.72 13.43
C LYS A 57 -2.69 1.72 14.20
N CYS A 58 -3.44 0.63 14.06
CA CYS A 58 -4.54 0.29 14.93
C CYS A 58 -4.07 -0.65 16.04
N PHE A 59 -4.28 -0.25 17.29
CA PHE A 59 -3.95 -1.08 18.44
C PHE A 59 -5.04 -2.11 18.79
N GLY A 60 -6.25 -1.98 18.25
CA GLY A 60 -7.34 -2.96 18.43
C GLY A 60 -7.19 -4.19 17.53
N CYS A 61 -6.99 -4.00 16.22
CA CYS A 61 -6.89 -5.09 15.24
C CYS A 61 -5.47 -5.36 14.72
N GLY A 62 -4.47 -4.58 15.13
CA GLY A 62 -3.07 -4.76 14.77
C GLY A 62 -2.67 -4.26 13.38
N LYS A 63 -3.61 -3.85 12.53
CA LYS A 63 -3.31 -3.30 11.20
C LYS A 63 -2.42 -2.07 11.29
N ALA A 64 -1.41 -2.02 10.43
CA ALA A 64 -0.44 -0.93 10.37
C ALA A 64 0.17 -0.84 8.97
N GLY A 65 0.55 0.37 8.57
CA GLY A 65 1.08 0.61 7.23
C GLY A 65 1.42 2.06 6.96
N ASP A 66 1.82 2.30 5.73
CA ASP A 66 2.06 3.61 5.12
C ASP A 66 0.78 4.10 4.38
N PRO A 67 0.81 5.28 3.72
CA PRO A 67 -0.36 5.80 3.01
C PRO A 67 -0.86 4.89 1.87
N ALA A 68 0.05 4.25 1.13
CA ALA A 68 -0.33 3.38 0.00
C ALA A 68 -0.98 2.10 0.52
N LYS A 69 -0.39 1.48 1.55
CA LYS A 69 -0.96 0.30 2.20
C LYS A 69 -2.32 0.57 2.81
N PHE A 70 -2.54 1.76 3.37
CA PHE A 70 -3.86 2.16 3.86
C PHE A 70 -4.91 2.08 2.75
N LEU A 71 -4.65 2.68 1.58
CA LEU A 71 -5.57 2.67 0.44
C LEU A 71 -5.80 1.25 -0.08
N MET A 72 -4.75 0.44 -0.15
CA MET A 72 -4.87 -0.95 -0.56
C MET A 72 -5.76 -1.76 0.40
N GLU A 73 -5.64 -1.57 1.71
CA GLU A 73 -6.43 -2.31 2.70
C GLU A 73 -7.84 -1.74 2.90
N HIS A 74 -8.03 -0.43 2.71
CA HIS A 74 -9.30 0.25 2.96
C HIS A 74 -10.23 0.21 1.74
N GLU A 75 -9.70 0.59 0.57
CA GLU A 75 -10.44 0.67 -0.67
C GLU A 75 -10.28 -0.59 -1.53
N SER A 76 -9.54 -1.60 -1.05
CA SER A 76 -9.18 -2.80 -1.81
C SER A 76 -8.45 -2.49 -3.13
N TYR A 77 -7.73 -1.37 -3.19
CA TYR A 77 -6.95 -0.99 -4.36
C TYR A 77 -5.75 -1.91 -4.56
N THR A 78 -5.43 -2.18 -5.82
CA THR A 78 -4.12 -2.70 -6.19
C THR A 78 -3.04 -1.62 -5.96
N PHE A 79 -1.77 -2.03 -5.87
CA PHE A 79 -0.68 -1.08 -5.67
C PHE A 79 -0.62 0.04 -6.74
N PRO A 80 -0.78 -0.24 -8.06
CA PRO A 80 -0.84 0.81 -9.07
C PRO A 80 -2.04 1.76 -8.92
N GLU A 81 -3.20 1.26 -8.50
CA GLU A 81 -4.38 2.09 -8.25
C GLU A 81 -4.18 3.01 -7.04
N ALA A 82 -3.58 2.50 -5.97
CA ALA A 82 -3.20 3.31 -4.82
C ALA A 82 -2.22 4.43 -5.21
N LEU A 83 -1.22 4.12 -6.03
CA LEU A 83 -0.29 5.13 -6.55
C LEU A 83 -0.99 6.18 -7.42
N ARG A 84 -1.93 5.77 -8.29
CA ARG A 84 -2.73 6.72 -9.10
C ARG A 84 -3.59 7.63 -8.24
N TYR A 85 -4.19 7.10 -7.18
CA TYR A 85 -4.93 7.91 -6.21
C TYR A 85 -4.03 8.96 -5.56
N LEU A 86 -2.86 8.53 -5.06
CA LEU A 86 -1.90 9.42 -4.41
C LEU A 86 -1.38 10.49 -5.39
N ALA A 87 -0.98 10.10 -6.60
CA ALA A 87 -0.53 11.04 -7.62
C ALA A 87 -1.59 12.11 -7.92
N LYS A 88 -2.86 11.68 -8.11
CA LYS A 88 -3.97 12.61 -8.32
C LYS A 88 -4.19 13.54 -7.13
N LYS A 89 -4.09 13.03 -5.90
CA LYS A 89 -4.25 13.83 -4.68
C LYS A 89 -3.18 14.92 -4.57
N TYR A 90 -1.94 14.61 -4.94
CA TYR A 90 -0.81 15.52 -4.84
C TYR A 90 -0.52 16.29 -6.13
N GLY A 91 -1.30 16.08 -7.19
CA GLY A 91 -1.11 16.74 -8.48
C GLY A 91 0.20 16.33 -9.20
N LEU A 92 0.67 15.10 -8.95
CA LEU A 92 1.88 14.55 -9.58
C LEU A 92 1.54 13.89 -10.92
N GLU A 93 2.38 14.12 -11.92
CA GLU A 93 2.28 13.41 -13.20
C GLU A 93 2.89 12.01 -13.08
N ILE A 94 2.17 11.03 -13.61
CA ILE A 94 2.63 9.64 -13.65
C ILE A 94 3.23 9.39 -15.01
N GLU A 95 4.53 9.14 -15.06
CA GLU A 95 5.17 8.60 -16.26
C GLU A 95 4.84 7.10 -16.32
N GLU A 96 3.99 6.71 -17.29
CA GLU A 96 3.71 5.31 -17.56
C GLU A 96 4.71 4.77 -18.59
N GLU A 97 5.48 3.77 -18.21
CA GLU A 97 6.28 2.97 -19.15
C GLU A 97 5.34 2.03 -19.90
N VAL A 98 5.26 2.18 -21.23
CA VAL A 98 4.54 1.24 -22.10
C VAL A 98 5.31 -0.07 -22.09
N ARG A 99 4.64 -1.17 -21.69
CA ARG A 99 5.23 -2.50 -21.84
C ARG A 99 5.24 -2.84 -23.32
N THR A 100 6.39 -3.27 -23.81
CA THR A 100 6.48 -3.90 -25.11
C THR A 100 5.95 -5.34 -25.02
N GLU A 101 5.55 -5.94 -26.16
CA GLU A 101 5.15 -7.35 -26.20
C GLU A 101 6.28 -8.27 -25.66
N GLU A 102 7.53 -7.88 -25.88
CA GLU A 102 8.73 -8.54 -25.37
C GLU A 102 8.81 -8.53 -23.84
N ASP A 103 8.47 -7.40 -23.20
CA ASP A 103 8.42 -7.29 -21.73
C ASP A 103 7.28 -8.12 -21.12
N GLU A 104 6.18 -8.31 -21.86
CA GLU A 104 5.08 -9.19 -21.45
C GLU A 104 5.46 -10.65 -21.52
N GLU A 105 6.15 -11.04 -22.57
CA GLU A 105 6.62 -12.40 -22.76
C GLU A 105 7.71 -12.79 -21.76
N ALA A 106 8.68 -11.91 -21.50
CA ALA A 106 9.70 -12.10 -20.48
C ALA A 106 9.09 -12.33 -19.08
N GLN A 107 8.10 -11.52 -18.70
CA GLN A 107 7.40 -11.67 -17.43
C GLN A 107 6.63 -12.99 -17.35
N ARG A 108 5.94 -13.40 -18.42
CA ARG A 108 5.23 -14.69 -18.46
C ARG A 108 6.18 -15.88 -18.24
N VAL A 109 7.37 -15.81 -18.83
CA VAL A 109 8.41 -16.83 -18.64
C VAL A 109 8.89 -16.85 -17.19
N GLU A 110 9.15 -15.67 -16.60
CA GLU A 110 9.58 -15.55 -15.21
C GLU A 110 8.53 -16.08 -14.23
N ASP A 111 7.26 -15.71 -14.41
CA ASP A 111 6.14 -16.19 -13.60
C ASP A 111 6.00 -17.72 -13.69
N SER A 112 6.15 -18.28 -14.89
CA SER A 112 6.12 -19.73 -15.13
C SER A 112 7.24 -20.46 -14.38
N LEU A 113 8.46 -19.89 -14.40
CA LEU A 113 9.61 -20.44 -13.66
C LEU A 113 9.39 -20.38 -12.15
N PHE A 114 8.82 -19.29 -11.65
CA PHE A 114 8.52 -19.14 -10.23
C PHE A 114 7.51 -20.21 -9.76
N ILE A 115 6.43 -20.44 -10.51
CA ILE A 115 5.42 -21.46 -10.21
C ILE A 115 6.05 -22.86 -10.16
N LEU A 116 6.87 -23.21 -11.14
CA LEU A 116 7.58 -24.49 -11.19
C LEU A 116 8.50 -24.67 -9.98
N ASN A 117 9.27 -23.63 -9.64
CA ASN A 117 10.19 -23.66 -8.50
C ASN A 117 9.45 -23.77 -7.16
N ASP A 118 8.32 -23.06 -7.00
CA ASP A 118 7.49 -23.15 -5.79
C ASP A 118 6.89 -24.56 -5.64
N PHE A 119 6.41 -25.17 -6.73
CA PHE A 119 5.95 -26.55 -6.73
C PHE A 119 7.07 -27.53 -6.33
N ALA A 120 8.24 -27.44 -6.96
CA ALA A 120 9.38 -28.30 -6.65
C ALA A 120 9.80 -28.16 -5.18
N LYS A 121 9.91 -26.93 -4.69
CA LYS A 121 10.22 -26.63 -3.28
C LYS A 121 9.22 -27.30 -2.34
N LYS A 122 7.91 -27.18 -2.60
CA LYS A 122 6.87 -27.82 -1.78
C LYS A 122 6.94 -29.34 -1.83
N HIS A 123 7.17 -29.92 -3.00
CA HIS A 123 7.27 -31.36 -3.18
C HIS A 123 8.42 -31.96 -2.38
N TYR A 124 9.63 -31.38 -2.49
CA TYR A 124 10.80 -31.88 -1.79
C TYR A 124 10.81 -31.53 -0.30
N ALA A 125 10.17 -30.43 0.13
CA ALA A 125 10.02 -30.08 1.54
C ALA A 125 9.10 -31.05 2.31
N GLY A 126 8.17 -31.73 1.62
CA GLY A 126 7.29 -32.74 2.23
C GLY A 126 7.86 -34.17 2.23
N GLN A 127 9.07 -34.38 1.70
CA GLN A 127 9.75 -35.68 1.64
C GLN A 127 10.87 -35.84 2.69
N LEU A 128 11.02 -34.87 3.60
CA LEU A 128 11.93 -34.88 4.76
C LEU A 128 11.11 -35.00 6.05
#